data_AF-A0A6J5FTP8-F1
#
_entry.id   AF-A0A6J5FTP8-F1
#
_cell.length_a   1.000
_cell.length_b   1.000
_cell.length_c   1.000
_cell.angle_alpha   90.00
_cell.angle_beta   90.00
_cell.angle_gamma   90.00
#
_symmetry.space_group_name_H-M   'P 1'
#
loop_
_entity.id
_entity.type
_entity.pdbx_description
1 polymer ?
#
loop_
_entity_poly.entity_id
_entity_poly.type
_entity_poly.pdbx_seq_one_letter_code
_entity_poly.pdbx_strand_id
1 'polypeptide(L)'
;MSAYLLIWSPKKWPWPELSDFARRVQEGAAVADTWGCGFARGILPGDRVFLHRVASEPRGLFGSGYVTRAPYEVPDPAYKRGYRLCIDFVYDWLVDANDNVVIARDALRIHPFSVQTWDAQSSGTVIKPIAEGALEKRWAELTGKRPMPAAAVAAVAAFDQATRRP
;
A
#
# COMPACT_ATOMS: atom_id res chain seq x y z
N MET A 1 -5.29 -11.53 -7.74
CA MET A 1 -4.70 -10.32 -7.13
C MET A 1 -5.45 -10.09 -5.85
N SER A 2 -4.73 -9.88 -4.77
CA SER A 2 -5.30 -9.51 -3.47
C SER A 2 -4.92 -8.08 -3.14
N ALA A 3 -5.73 -7.43 -2.31
CA ALA A 3 -5.42 -6.10 -1.80
C ALA A 3 -4.91 -6.16 -0.36
N TYR A 4 -3.89 -5.38 -0.05
CA TYR A 4 -3.25 -5.30 1.26
C TYR A 4 -3.23 -3.88 1.79
N LEU A 5 -3.27 -3.77 3.12
CA LEU A 5 -3.20 -2.51 3.84
C LEU A 5 -1.79 -2.27 4.38
N LEU A 6 -1.23 -1.12 4.03
CA LEU A 6 0.04 -0.60 4.52
C LEU A 6 -0.25 0.52 5.52
N ILE A 7 0.25 0.39 6.74
CA ILE A 7 -0.06 1.33 7.82
C ILE A 7 1.09 2.31 7.99
N TRP A 8 0.75 3.59 8.03
CA TRP A 8 1.67 4.68 8.35
C TRP A 8 1.19 5.47 9.57
N SER A 9 2.10 5.76 10.49
CA SER A 9 1.85 6.62 11.64
C SER A 9 2.90 7.72 11.67
N PRO A 10 2.54 9.00 11.43
CA PRO A 10 3.49 10.11 11.40
C PRO A 10 4.20 10.30 12.75
N LYS A 11 3.57 9.89 13.86
CA LYS A 11 4.16 9.94 15.19
C LYS A 11 5.30 8.94 15.40
N LYS A 12 5.23 7.79 14.74
CA LYS A 12 6.25 6.72 14.87
C LYS A 12 7.30 6.78 13.78
N TRP A 13 6.89 7.15 12.56
CA TRP A 13 7.72 7.17 11.37
C TRP A 13 7.53 8.50 10.65
N PRO A 14 8.26 9.55 11.05
CA PRO A 14 8.28 10.81 10.33
C PRO A 14 8.68 10.58 8.87
N TRP A 15 8.00 11.23 7.94
CA TRP A 15 8.23 11.10 6.51
C TRP A 15 8.23 12.48 5.85
N PRO A 16 9.33 13.24 5.97
CA PRO A 16 9.41 14.62 5.47
C PRO A 16 9.34 14.69 3.93
N GLU A 17 9.75 13.64 3.23
CA GLU A 17 9.74 13.56 1.77
C GLU A 17 8.37 13.19 1.16
N LEU A 18 7.35 12.93 1.99
CA LEU A 18 6.03 12.50 1.52
C LEU A 18 5.40 13.50 0.53
N SER A 19 5.59 14.80 0.75
CA SER A 19 5.09 15.85 -0.12
C SER A 19 5.71 15.78 -1.52
N ASP A 20 7.02 15.55 -1.62
CA ASP A 20 7.72 15.38 -2.89
C ASP A 20 7.31 14.08 -3.59
N PHE A 21 7.16 12.99 -2.84
CA PHE A 21 6.69 11.72 -3.38
C PHE A 21 5.29 11.88 -3.98
N ALA A 22 4.37 12.51 -3.23
CA ALA A 22 3.02 12.79 -3.70
C ALA A 22 3.05 13.63 -4.98
N ARG A 23 3.82 14.72 -5.01
CA ARG A 23 3.98 15.58 -6.19
C ARG A 23 4.44 14.78 -7.41
N ARG A 24 5.51 14.00 -7.27
CA ARG A 24 6.07 13.18 -8.35
C ARG A 24 5.07 12.13 -8.87
N VAL A 25 4.33 11.49 -7.98
CA VAL A 25 3.27 10.54 -8.36
C VAL A 25 2.12 11.22 -9.08
N GLN A 26 1.74 12.44 -8.68
CA GLN A 26 0.72 13.22 -9.37
C GLN A 26 1.19 13.71 -10.76
N GLU A 27 2.48 13.97 -10.92
CA GLU A 27 3.11 14.28 -12.21
C GLU A 27 3.27 13.04 -13.12
N GLY A 28 2.90 11.85 -12.63
CA GLY A 28 2.98 10.60 -13.39
C GLY A 28 4.34 9.91 -13.36
N ALA A 29 5.24 10.33 -12.48
CA ALA A 29 6.51 9.63 -12.28
C ALA A 29 6.28 8.27 -11.59
N ALA A 30 6.98 7.24 -12.06
CA ALA A 30 7.00 5.94 -11.39
C ALA A 30 7.86 6.04 -10.12
N VAL A 31 7.21 6.29 -8.98
CA VAL A 31 7.86 6.33 -7.67
C VAL A 31 7.72 4.97 -7.01
N ALA A 32 8.85 4.31 -6.79
CA ALA A 32 8.92 3.04 -6.06
C ALA A 32 9.29 3.30 -4.59
N ASP A 33 8.84 2.42 -3.72
CA ASP A 33 9.07 2.51 -2.28
C ASP A 33 9.12 1.13 -1.63
N THR A 34 9.74 1.07 -0.45
CA THR A 34 9.93 -0.15 0.32
C THR A 34 9.14 -0.07 1.62
N TRP A 35 8.17 -0.96 1.80
CA TRP A 35 7.31 -0.97 2.97
C TRP A 35 7.49 -2.24 3.80
N GLY A 36 7.57 -2.08 5.13
CA GLY A 36 7.55 -3.23 6.03
C GLY A 36 6.17 -3.88 6.06
N CYS A 37 6.06 -5.18 5.78
CA CYS A 37 4.79 -5.91 5.71
C CYS A 37 4.50 -6.79 6.94
N GLY A 38 5.17 -6.52 8.05
CA GLY A 38 5.01 -7.30 9.29
C GLY A 38 5.42 -8.76 9.10
N PHE A 39 4.43 -9.65 9.14
CA PHE A 39 4.62 -11.10 8.94
C PHE A 39 3.98 -11.62 7.64
N ALA A 40 3.45 -10.74 6.81
CA ALA A 40 2.77 -11.12 5.59
C ALA A 40 3.77 -11.62 4.54
N ARG A 41 3.82 -12.95 4.37
CA ARG A 41 4.65 -13.63 3.35
C ARG A 41 3.89 -13.94 2.05
N GLY A 42 2.57 -13.82 2.07
CA GLY A 42 1.71 -14.14 0.92
C GLY A 42 1.52 -13.01 -0.08
N ILE A 43 2.21 -11.87 0.09
CA ILE A 43 2.13 -10.74 -0.84
C ILE A 43 2.95 -11.07 -2.08
N LEU A 44 2.40 -10.90 -3.27
CA LEU A 44 3.06 -11.23 -4.53
C LEU A 44 3.15 -10.01 -5.46
N PRO A 45 4.11 -9.98 -6.39
CA PRO A 45 4.14 -8.97 -7.44
C PRO A 45 2.79 -8.90 -8.18
N GLY A 46 2.28 -7.68 -8.37
CA GLY A 46 0.98 -7.40 -8.96
C GLY A 46 -0.17 -7.28 -7.96
N ASP A 47 0.02 -7.66 -6.70
CA ASP A 47 -0.98 -7.40 -5.67
C ASP A 47 -1.15 -5.91 -5.43
N ARG A 48 -2.36 -5.55 -5.01
CA ARG A 48 -2.76 -4.17 -4.75
C ARG A 48 -2.37 -3.78 -3.34
N VAL A 49 -1.90 -2.56 -3.16
CA VAL A 49 -1.65 -2.01 -1.82
C VAL A 49 -2.35 -0.68 -1.64
N PHE A 50 -2.86 -0.45 -0.43
CA PHE A 50 -3.43 0.83 0.00
C PHE A 50 -2.71 1.32 1.25
N LEU A 51 -2.35 2.60 1.26
CA LEU A 51 -1.68 3.24 2.38
C LEU A 51 -2.72 3.92 3.28
N HIS A 52 -2.65 3.62 4.57
CA HIS A 52 -3.55 4.13 5.59
C HIS A 52 -2.80 4.91 6.66
N ARG A 53 -3.18 6.18 6.85
CA ARG A 53 -2.68 7.02 7.94
C ARG A 53 -3.47 6.74 9.21
N VAL A 54 -2.75 6.40 10.29
CA VAL A 54 -3.32 6.11 11.62
C VAL A 54 -2.77 7.05 12.69
N ALA A 55 -3.34 6.94 13.90
CA ALA A 55 -2.91 7.61 15.15
C ALA A 55 -3.01 9.14 15.22
N SER A 56 -3.05 9.87 14.10
CA SER A 56 -3.21 11.33 14.08
C SER A 56 -4.08 11.77 12.89
N GLU A 57 -4.96 12.75 13.11
CA GLU A 57 -5.78 13.32 12.03
C GLU A 57 -4.93 14.13 11.03
N PRO A 58 -5.33 14.18 9.74
CA PRO A 58 -6.40 13.40 9.11
C PRO A 58 -6.12 11.89 9.04
N ARG A 59 -7.03 11.04 9.51
CA ARG A 59 -6.94 9.57 9.38
C ARG A 59 -7.68 9.12 8.15
N GLY A 60 -7.11 8.17 7.42
CA GLY A 60 -7.71 7.74 6.16
C GLY A 60 -6.74 7.09 5.19
N LEU A 61 -7.28 6.64 4.07
CA LEU A 61 -6.48 6.15 2.95
C LEU A 61 -5.98 7.33 2.14
N PHE A 62 -4.69 7.34 1.83
CA PHE A 62 -4.03 8.48 1.16
C PHE A 62 -3.19 8.07 -0.05
N GLY A 63 -2.91 6.78 -0.20
CA GLY A 63 -2.15 6.28 -1.33
C GLY A 63 -2.58 4.88 -1.71
N SER A 64 -2.22 4.52 -2.93
CA SER A 64 -2.37 3.18 -3.47
C SER A 64 -1.17 2.86 -4.35
N GLY A 65 -0.99 1.58 -4.63
CA GLY A 65 0.07 1.12 -5.52
C GLY A 65 -0.05 -0.36 -5.85
N TYR A 66 1.00 -0.86 -6.47
CA TYR A 66 1.13 -2.27 -6.86
C TYR A 66 2.49 -2.81 -6.45
N VAL A 67 2.47 -4.01 -5.90
CA VAL A 67 3.68 -4.70 -5.45
C VAL A 67 4.55 -5.05 -6.65
N THR A 68 5.83 -4.73 -6.56
CA THR A 68 6.85 -5.08 -7.56
C THR A 68 7.77 -6.20 -7.08
N ARG A 69 7.85 -6.42 -5.76
CA ARG A 69 8.68 -7.47 -5.18
C ARG A 69 7.97 -8.15 -4.00
N ALA A 70 7.97 -9.48 -4.02
CA ALA A 70 7.49 -10.30 -2.91
C ALA A 70 8.29 -10.01 -1.61
N PRO A 71 7.72 -10.32 -0.43
CA PRO A 71 8.36 -10.12 0.86
C PRO A 71 9.77 -10.70 0.93
N TYR A 72 10.73 -9.86 1.29
CA TYR A 72 12.12 -10.23 1.51
C TYR A 72 12.60 -9.79 2.90
N GLU A 73 13.59 -10.50 3.42
CA GLU A 73 14.16 -10.25 4.74
C GLU A 73 15.18 -9.12 4.65
N VAL A 74 14.94 -8.06 5.42
CA VAL A 74 15.86 -6.93 5.58
C VAL A 74 16.46 -7.03 6.98
N PRO A 75 17.79 -7.17 7.11
CA PRO A 75 18.44 -7.21 8.42
C PRO A 75 18.07 -5.98 9.26
N ASP A 76 17.61 -6.22 10.48
CA ASP A 76 17.23 -5.18 11.42
C ASP A 76 17.52 -5.66 12.85
N PRO A 77 18.56 -5.11 13.51
CA PRO A 77 18.96 -5.52 14.85
C PRO A 77 17.95 -5.09 15.93
N ALA A 78 17.02 -4.18 15.63
CA ALA A 78 15.96 -3.79 16.57
C ALA A 78 14.89 -4.88 16.74
N TYR A 79 14.80 -5.83 15.80
CA TYR A 79 13.85 -6.94 15.86
C TYR A 79 14.47 -8.16 16.53
N LYS A 80 13.68 -8.86 17.37
CA LYS A 80 14.12 -10.11 18.04
C LYS A 80 14.63 -11.18 17.07
N ARG A 81 14.14 -11.19 15.83
CA ARG A 81 14.55 -12.14 14.77
C ARG A 81 15.80 -11.70 14.01
N GLY A 82 16.30 -10.49 14.24
CA GLY A 82 17.41 -9.89 13.49
C GLY A 82 17.04 -9.40 12.09
N TYR A 83 15.77 -9.49 11.68
CA TYR A 83 15.28 -9.00 10.40
C TYR A 83 13.81 -8.57 10.47
N ARG A 84 13.41 -7.76 9.49
CA ARG A 84 12.02 -7.39 9.18
C ARG A 84 11.67 -7.79 7.75
N LEU A 85 10.40 -8.12 7.49
CA LEU A 85 9.94 -8.39 6.13
C LEU A 85 9.52 -7.09 5.45
N CYS A 86 10.06 -6.86 4.26
CA CYS A 86 9.71 -5.72 3.42
C CYS A 86 9.23 -6.18 2.06
N ILE A 87 8.37 -5.39 1.45
CA ILE A 87 8.00 -5.48 0.04
C ILE A 87 8.48 -4.23 -0.67
N ASP A 88 8.72 -4.36 -1.97
CA ASP A 88 8.86 -3.19 -2.83
C ASP A 88 7.58 -3.05 -3.64
N PHE A 89 7.13 -1.82 -3.82
CA PHE A 89 5.94 -1.49 -4.58
C PHE A 89 6.12 -0.16 -5.31
N VAL A 90 5.24 0.12 -6.26
CA VAL A 90 5.20 1.38 -7.00
C VAL A 90 3.84 2.03 -6.82
N TYR A 91 3.83 3.34 -6.60
CA TYR A 91 2.60 4.11 -6.45
C TYR A 91 1.87 4.23 -7.79
N ASP A 92 0.55 4.13 -7.76
CA ASP A 92 -0.31 4.64 -8.83
C ASP A 92 -0.97 5.96 -8.42
N TRP A 93 -1.23 6.14 -7.12
CA TRP A 93 -1.78 7.36 -6.55
C TRP A 93 -1.20 7.61 -5.17
N LEU A 94 -0.86 8.87 -4.88
CA LEU A 94 -0.39 9.31 -3.58
C LEU A 94 -0.77 10.78 -3.37
N VAL A 95 -1.32 11.10 -2.21
CA VAL A 95 -1.49 12.50 -1.76
C VAL A 95 -0.61 12.73 -0.53
N ASP A 96 -0.29 14.00 -0.27
CA ASP A 96 0.42 14.36 0.95
C ASP A 96 -0.49 14.09 2.15
N ALA A 97 -0.17 13.01 2.84
CA ALA A 97 -0.95 12.55 3.95
C ALA A 97 -0.80 13.41 5.18
N ASN A 98 0.13 14.38 5.24
CA ASN A 98 0.25 15.32 6.34
C ASN A 98 -1.00 16.22 6.44
N ASP A 99 -1.52 16.65 5.29
CA ASP A 99 -2.62 17.61 5.20
C ASP A 99 -3.93 16.98 4.73
N ASN A 100 -3.89 15.93 3.91
CA ASN A 100 -5.09 15.38 3.28
C ASN A 100 -5.10 13.86 3.17
N VAL A 101 -6.30 13.30 3.02
CA VAL A 101 -6.52 11.88 2.73
C VAL A 101 -7.56 11.76 1.61
N VAL A 102 -7.47 10.71 0.79
CA VAL A 102 -8.42 10.44 -0.30
C VAL A 102 -9.75 9.93 0.26
N ILE A 103 -9.68 8.96 1.18
CA ILE A 103 -10.85 8.43 1.88
C ILE A 103 -10.65 8.59 3.37
N ALA A 104 -11.42 9.47 3.99
CA ALA A 104 -11.39 9.67 5.44
C ALA A 104 -11.80 8.40 6.20
N ARG A 105 -11.22 8.21 7.38
CA ARG A 105 -11.46 7.05 8.25
C ARG A 105 -12.94 6.85 8.58
N ASP A 106 -13.72 7.92 8.69
CA ASP A 106 -15.14 7.83 9.01
C ASP A 106 -15.98 7.27 7.85
N ALA A 107 -15.60 7.53 6.60
CA ALA A 107 -16.24 6.91 5.44
C ALA A 107 -16.04 5.39 5.40
N LEU A 108 -14.94 4.89 5.99
CA LEU A 108 -14.61 3.47 6.09
C LEU A 108 -15.40 2.74 7.19
N ARG A 109 -16.21 3.45 7.99
CA ARG A 109 -17.09 2.85 9.02
C ARG A 109 -18.42 2.36 8.44
N ILE A 110 -18.72 2.67 7.19
CA ILE A 110 -20.00 2.36 6.54
C ILE A 110 -19.86 1.07 5.72
N HIS A 111 -20.92 0.27 5.64
CA HIS A 111 -20.94 -0.91 4.78
C HIS A 111 -20.72 -0.50 3.31
N PRO A 112 -19.88 -1.23 2.52
CA PRO A 112 -19.24 -2.52 2.82
C PRO A 112 -17.88 -2.43 3.53
N PHE A 113 -17.33 -1.24 3.77
CA PHE A 113 -16.00 -1.07 4.37
C PHE A 113 -15.94 -1.44 5.85
N SER A 114 -17.06 -1.39 6.56
CA SER A 114 -17.16 -1.72 7.98
C SER A 114 -16.74 -3.15 8.32
N VAL A 115 -16.73 -4.06 7.33
CA VAL A 115 -16.29 -5.45 7.53
C VAL A 115 -14.78 -5.59 7.67
N GLN A 116 -14.02 -4.56 7.27
CA GLN A 116 -12.56 -4.51 7.30
C GLN A 116 -12.06 -3.82 8.58
N THR A 117 -10.98 -4.37 9.15
CA THR A 117 -10.27 -3.72 10.26
C THR A 117 -9.27 -2.72 9.69
N TRP A 118 -9.63 -1.44 9.73
CA TRP A 118 -8.78 -0.35 9.21
C TRP A 118 -7.73 0.13 10.23
N ASP A 119 -8.03 0.07 11.53
CA ASP A 119 -7.11 0.49 12.60
C ASP A 119 -6.05 -0.58 12.95
N ALA A 120 -5.55 -1.27 11.92
CA ALA A 120 -4.55 -2.31 12.08
C ALA A 120 -3.25 -1.72 12.68
N GLN A 121 -2.64 -2.48 13.60
CA GLN A 121 -1.37 -2.11 14.22
C GLN A 121 -0.14 -2.56 13.41
N SER A 122 -0.35 -3.38 12.39
CA SER A 122 0.69 -3.86 11.48
C SER A 122 0.25 -3.77 10.02
N SER A 123 1.17 -3.34 9.17
CA SER A 123 1.08 -3.45 7.72
C SER A 123 1.03 -4.91 7.24
N GLY A 124 0.57 -5.11 6.01
CA GLY A 124 0.45 -6.45 5.41
C GLY A 124 -0.86 -7.16 5.74
N THR A 125 -1.86 -6.43 6.25
CA THR A 125 -3.18 -6.98 6.51
C THR A 125 -3.94 -7.10 5.19
N VAL A 126 -4.49 -8.27 4.90
CA VAL A 126 -5.33 -8.50 3.72
C VAL A 126 -6.63 -7.71 3.85
N ILE A 127 -7.01 -7.01 2.78
CA ILE A 127 -8.32 -6.38 2.62
C ILE A 127 -9.31 -7.45 2.17
N LYS A 128 -10.41 -7.60 2.90
CA LYS A 128 -11.42 -8.61 2.59
C LYS A 128 -12.03 -8.38 1.20
N PRO A 129 -12.31 -9.43 0.40
CA PRO A 129 -12.83 -9.28 -0.97
C PRO A 129 -14.09 -8.41 -1.08
N ILE A 130 -14.97 -8.47 -0.08
CA ILE A 130 -16.20 -7.64 -0.01
C ILE A 130 -15.86 -6.14 0.07
N ALA A 131 -14.83 -5.78 0.83
CA ALA A 131 -14.39 -4.40 0.95
C ALA A 131 -13.53 -3.97 -0.24
N GLU A 132 -12.70 -4.87 -0.77
CA GLU A 132 -11.80 -4.63 -1.90
C GLU A 132 -12.53 -4.11 -3.14
N GLY A 133 -13.55 -4.81 -3.63
CA GLY A 133 -14.25 -4.42 -4.86
C GLY A 133 -14.95 -3.05 -4.73
N ALA A 134 -15.54 -2.78 -3.58
CA ALA A 134 -16.15 -1.48 -3.30
C ALA A 134 -15.10 -0.39 -3.13
N LEU A 135 -13.93 -0.73 -2.58
CA LEU A 135 -12.85 0.22 -2.34
C LEU A 135 -12.24 0.66 -3.66
N GLU A 136 -11.96 -0.27 -4.56
CA GLU A 136 -11.47 0.02 -5.91
C GLU A 136 -12.44 0.91 -6.68
N LYS A 137 -13.74 0.61 -6.63
CA LYS A 137 -14.76 1.46 -7.25
C LYS A 137 -14.72 2.87 -6.68
N ARG A 138 -14.73 3.00 -5.35
CA ARG A 138 -14.73 4.32 -4.68
C ARG A 138 -13.43 5.08 -4.93
N TRP A 139 -12.31 4.38 -4.97
CA TRP A 139 -11.00 4.94 -5.25
C TRP A 139 -10.95 5.50 -6.67
N ALA A 140 -11.42 4.73 -7.65
CA ALA A 140 -11.48 5.17 -9.05
C ALA A 140 -12.43 6.35 -9.26
N GLU A 141 -13.52 6.46 -8.49
CA GLU A 141 -14.41 7.64 -8.51
C GLU A 141 -13.70 8.92 -8.03
N LEU A 142 -12.82 8.81 -7.04
CA LEU A 142 -12.14 9.95 -6.41
C LEU A 142 -10.84 10.34 -7.12
N THR A 143 -10.12 9.36 -7.66
CA THR A 143 -8.77 9.52 -8.22
C THR A 143 -8.73 9.40 -9.74
N GLY A 144 -9.82 8.92 -10.34
CA GLY A 144 -9.85 8.49 -11.73
C GLY A 144 -9.25 7.08 -11.91
N LYS A 145 -9.53 6.45 -13.04
CA LYS A 145 -8.90 5.18 -13.40
C LYS A 145 -7.49 5.44 -13.91
N ARG A 146 -6.48 5.00 -13.15
CA ARG A 146 -5.08 5.00 -13.58
C ARG A 146 -4.66 3.61 -14.03
N PRO A 147 -3.90 3.48 -15.13
CA PRO A 147 -3.33 2.20 -15.51
C PRO A 147 -2.28 1.77 -14.49
N MET A 148 -2.09 0.45 -14.37
CA MET A 148 -0.99 -0.11 -13.60
C MET A 148 0.35 0.41 -14.12
N PRO A 149 1.25 0.92 -13.26
CA PRO A 149 2.55 1.41 -13.69
C PRO A 149 3.36 0.32 -14.42
N ALA A 150 4.09 0.69 -15.47
CA ALA A 150 4.88 -0.24 -16.29
C ALA A 150 5.87 -1.07 -15.45
N ALA A 151 6.44 -0.49 -14.39
CA ALA A 151 7.30 -1.19 -13.45
C ALA A 151 6.61 -2.37 -12.76
N ALA A 152 5.34 -2.21 -12.39
CA ALA A 152 4.55 -3.28 -11.78
C ALA A 152 4.18 -4.36 -12.82
N VAL A 153 3.82 -3.96 -14.04
CA VAL A 153 3.56 -4.91 -15.14
C VAL A 153 4.79 -5.77 -15.44
N ALA A 154 5.97 -5.14 -15.53
CA ALA A 154 7.24 -5.84 -15.74
C ALA A 154 7.56 -6.80 -14.58
N ALA A 155 7.31 -6.39 -13.34
CA ALA A 155 7.51 -7.23 -12.17
C ALA A 155 6.60 -8.48 -12.16
N VAL A 156 5.33 -8.33 -12.54
CA VAL A 156 4.40 -9.46 -12.70
C VAL A 156 4.91 -10.43 -13.75
N ALA A 157 5.31 -9.93 -14.93
CA ALA A 157 5.82 -10.77 -16.01
C ALA A 157 7.10 -11.53 -15.59
N ALA A 158 8.01 -10.87 -14.88
CA ALA A 158 9.23 -11.49 -14.36
C ALA A 158 8.92 -12.60 -13.33
N PHE A 159 7.97 -12.35 -12.43
CA PHE A 159 7.54 -13.33 -11.43
C PHE A 159 6.90 -14.57 -12.06
N ASP A 160 6.01 -14.38 -13.04
CA ASP A 160 5.38 -15.47 -13.78
C ASP A 160 6.41 -16.31 -14.55
N GLN A 161 7.45 -15.68 -15.12
CA GLN A 161 8.52 -16.42 -15.80
C GLN A 161 9.37 -17.24 -14.82
N ALA A 162 9.68 -16.69 -13.65
CA ALA A 162 10.47 -17.37 -12.63
C ALA A 162 9.74 -18.58 -12.04
N THR A 163 8.42 -18.48 -11.84
CA THR A 163 7.59 -19.56 -11.27
C THR A 163 7.26 -20.67 -12.28
N ARG A 164 7.40 -20.41 -13.58
CA ARG A 164 7.19 -21.40 -14.66
C ARG A 164 8.44 -22.19 -15.04
N ARG A 165 9.61 -21.90 -14.46
CA ARG A 165 10.82 -22.72 -14.69
C ARG A 165 10.74 -24.01 -13.86
N PRO A 166 10.81 -25.20 -14.50
CA PRO A 166 10.81 -26.50 -13.81
C PRO A 166 12.10 -26.75 -13.03
#